data_AF-A0A3D2NTL0-F1
#
_entry.id   AF-A0A3D2NTL0-F1
#
_cell.length_a   1.000
_cell.length_b   1.000
_cell.length_c   1.000
_cell.angle_alpha   90.00
_cell.angle_beta   90.00
_cell.angle_gamma   90.00
#
_symmetry.space_group_name_H-M   'P 1'
#
loop_
_entity.id
_entity.type
_entity.pdbx_description
1 polymer ?
#
loop_
_entity_poly.entity_id
_entity_poly.type
_entity_poly.pdbx_seq_one_letter_code
_entity_poly.pdbx_strand_id
1 'polypeptide(L)'
;MSEDNFPRQLHIINRATISAMLWLNGIAHIVIGLALAASVLMFTWLFFMDMQQAINANNLVHGFLRSLGTLMLLWTVSALIVAEIRYLEGGKLGVDTFVEVAMVVVLRKVITLPVLEVAPPMQEVLMWEGGALVLGVLYLVVRWAQRQQYDVDGVVIPDDKR
;
A
#
# COMPACT_ATOMS: atom_id res chain seq x y z
N MET A 1 -30.43 0.95 36.63
CA MET A 1 -30.05 2.17 37.36
C MET A 1 -28.54 2.20 37.51
N SER A 2 -27.89 2.98 36.65
CA SER A 2 -26.59 3.64 36.85
C SER A 2 -26.30 4.35 35.53
N GLU A 3 -26.96 5.49 35.36
CA GLU A 3 -26.68 6.44 34.29
C GLU A 3 -25.21 6.85 34.37
N ASP A 4 -24.51 6.71 33.24
CA ASP A 4 -23.15 7.18 33.01
C ASP A 4 -23.05 8.67 33.34
N ASN A 5 -22.61 8.98 34.56
CA ASN A 5 -22.13 10.29 34.95
C ASN A 5 -20.75 10.53 34.30
N PHE A 6 -20.72 10.66 32.97
CA PHE A 6 -19.58 11.24 32.28
C PHE A 6 -19.57 12.75 32.59
N PRO A 7 -18.51 13.31 33.20
CA PRO A 7 -18.51 14.71 33.62
C PRO A 7 -18.64 15.63 32.40
N ARG A 8 -19.58 16.58 32.44
CA ARG A 8 -19.91 17.52 31.34
C ARG A 8 -18.71 18.25 30.72
N GLN A 9 -17.61 18.40 31.47
CA GLN A 9 -16.37 19.02 31.00
C GLN A 9 -15.64 18.18 29.93
N LEU A 10 -15.77 16.85 29.95
CA LEU A 10 -15.13 15.97 28.98
C LEU A 10 -15.79 16.01 27.60
N HIS A 11 -17.07 16.36 27.49
CA HIS A 11 -17.75 16.44 26.20
C HIS A 11 -17.25 17.59 25.30
N ILE A 12 -16.79 18.70 25.91
CA ILE A 12 -16.24 19.85 25.16
C ILE A 12 -14.85 19.50 24.63
N ILE A 13 -14.01 18.88 25.48
CA ILE A 13 -12.68 18.40 25.10
C ILE A 13 -12.81 17.33 24.02
N ASN A 14 -13.72 16.37 24.17
CA ASN A 14 -13.92 15.31 23.20
C ASN A 14 -14.31 15.85 21.81
N ARG A 15 -15.22 16.84 21.74
CA ARG A 15 -15.60 17.48 20.46
C ARG A 15 -14.43 18.20 19.81
N ALA A 16 -13.64 18.95 20.59
CA ALA A 16 -12.45 19.62 20.09
C ALA A 16 -11.40 18.61 19.58
N THR A 17 -11.16 17.53 20.32
CA THR A 17 -10.23 16.46 19.95
C THR A 17 -10.66 15.75 18.66
N ILE A 18 -11.94 15.37 18.55
CA ILE A 18 -12.47 14.72 17.34
C ILE A 18 -12.35 15.65 16.13
N SER A 19 -12.71 16.93 16.28
CA SER A 19 -12.58 17.90 15.18
C SER A 19 -11.12 18.10 14.75
N ALA A 20 -10.19 18.14 15.71
CA ALA A 20 -8.77 18.25 15.41
C ALA A 20 -8.24 17.00 14.70
N MET A 21 -8.65 15.80 15.14
CA MET A 21 -8.28 14.54 14.50
C MET A 21 -8.77 14.47 13.05
N LEU A 22 -10.02 14.87 12.78
CA LEU A 22 -10.57 14.87 11.43
C LEU A 22 -9.83 15.85 10.51
N TRP A 23 -9.53 17.06 11.01
CA TRP A 23 -8.81 18.07 10.25
C TRP A 23 -7.37 17.65 9.96
N LEU A 24 -6.66 17.12 10.96
CA LEU A 24 -5.30 16.60 10.82
C LEU A 24 -5.27 15.43 9.84
N ASN A 25 -6.23 14.52 9.92
CA ASN A 25 -6.33 13.41 8.99
C ASN A 25 -6.52 13.90 7.55
N GLY A 26 -7.41 14.87 7.33
CA GLY A 26 -7.58 15.50 6.02
C GLY A 26 -6.28 16.11 5.46
N ILE A 27 -5.53 16.83 6.29
CA ILE A 27 -4.23 17.39 5.88
C ILE A 27 -3.20 16.30 5.58
N ALA A 28 -3.12 15.27 6.41
CA ALA A 28 -2.19 14.16 6.21
C ALA A 28 -2.38 13.54 4.82
N HIS A 29 -3.63 13.30 4.44
CA HIS A 29 -4.01 12.77 3.14
C HIS A 29 -3.64 13.71 1.97
N ILE A 30 -3.89 15.02 2.09
CA ILE A 30 -3.43 16.00 1.09
C ILE A 30 -1.90 15.96 0.90
N VAL A 31 -1.15 15.91 2.01
CA VAL A 31 0.31 15.84 1.98
C VAL A 31 0.80 14.53 1.35
N ILE A 32 0.17 13.40 1.70
CA ILE A 32 0.47 12.08 1.13
C ILE A 32 0.20 12.08 -0.38
N GLY A 33 -0.96 12.55 -0.82
CA GLY A 33 -1.30 12.64 -2.24
C GLY A 33 -0.28 13.46 -3.04
N LEU A 34 0.16 14.60 -2.49
CA LEU A 34 1.19 15.44 -3.12
C LEU A 34 2.57 14.75 -3.13
N ALA A 35 2.94 14.06 -2.06
CA ALA A 35 4.18 13.29 -2.00
C ALA A 35 4.19 12.12 -2.99
N LEU A 36 3.06 11.43 -3.17
CA LEU A 36 2.90 10.36 -4.15
C LEU A 36 3.01 10.91 -5.58
N ALA A 37 2.37 12.04 -5.88
CA ALA A 37 2.48 12.70 -7.19
C ALA A 37 3.94 13.10 -7.51
N ALA A 38 4.66 13.69 -6.54
CA ALA A 38 6.07 13.99 -6.69
C ALA A 38 6.92 12.72 -6.90
N SER A 39 6.59 11.63 -6.20
CA SER A 39 7.26 10.34 -6.34
C SER A 39 7.12 9.75 -7.75
N VAL A 40 5.95 9.91 -8.40
CA VAL A 40 5.76 9.48 -9.80
C VAL A 40 6.74 10.19 -10.73
N LEU A 41 6.89 11.51 -10.60
CA LEU A 41 7.85 12.28 -11.42
C LEU A 41 9.29 11.81 -11.18
N MET A 42 9.67 11.64 -9.90
CA MET A 42 11.01 11.20 -9.52
C MET A 42 11.34 9.78 -10.03
N PHE A 43 10.42 8.82 -9.88
CA PHE A 43 10.63 7.46 -10.34
C PHE A 43 10.57 7.33 -11.86
N THR A 44 9.77 8.14 -12.52
CA THR A 44 9.77 8.22 -14.00
C THR A 44 11.13 8.71 -14.50
N TRP A 45 11.68 9.76 -13.87
CA TRP A 45 13.03 10.22 -14.17
C TRP A 45 14.10 9.16 -13.91
N LEU A 46 14.02 8.47 -12.76
CA LEU A 46 14.92 7.38 -12.41
C LEU A 46 14.89 6.25 -13.45
N PHE A 47 13.70 5.89 -13.94
CA PHE A 47 13.54 4.87 -14.98
C PHE A 47 14.30 5.22 -16.26
N PHE A 48 14.20 6.47 -16.74
CA PHE A 48 14.95 6.93 -17.91
C PHE A 48 16.46 6.89 -17.69
N MET A 49 16.94 7.28 -16.50
CA MET A 49 18.36 7.19 -16.16
C MET A 49 18.86 5.74 -16.14
N ASP A 50 18.09 4.82 -15.53
CA ASP A 50 18.41 3.39 -15.50
C ASP A 50 18.46 2.81 -16.94
N MET A 51 17.51 3.21 -17.80
CA MET A 51 17.46 2.78 -19.20
C MET A 51 18.66 3.29 -20.00
N GLN A 52 19.06 4.55 -19.82
CA GLN A 52 20.24 5.10 -20.50
C GLN A 52 21.54 4.41 -20.05
N GLN A 53 21.67 4.14 -18.75
CA GLN A 53 22.82 3.41 -18.21
C GLN A 53 22.92 1.99 -18.76
N ALA A 54 21.78 1.29 -18.89
CA ALA A 54 21.70 -0.04 -19.47
C ALA A 54 22.27 -0.11 -20.90
N ILE A 55 21.88 0.87 -21.73
CA ILE A 55 22.33 0.98 -23.13
C ILE A 55 23.83 1.24 -23.17
N ASN A 56 24.32 2.17 -22.35
CA ASN A 56 25.74 2.57 -22.35
C ASN A 56 26.66 1.45 -21.85
N ALA A 57 26.20 0.60 -20.94
CA ALA A 57 27.00 -0.46 -20.32
C ALA A 57 27.10 -1.76 -21.16
N ASN A 58 26.43 -1.86 -22.31
CA ASN A 58 26.29 -3.10 -23.10
C ASN A 58 25.79 -4.32 -22.30
N ASN A 59 25.21 -4.11 -21.11
CA ASN A 59 24.64 -5.15 -20.26
C ASN A 59 23.14 -4.93 -20.15
N LEU A 60 22.45 -5.27 -21.25
CA LEU A 60 21.01 -5.07 -21.39
C LEU A 60 20.20 -5.87 -20.36
N VAL A 61 20.69 -7.04 -19.95
CA VAL A 61 19.99 -7.90 -18.96
C VAL A 61 20.00 -7.25 -17.58
N HIS A 62 21.16 -6.80 -17.12
CA HIS A 62 21.28 -6.14 -15.82
C HIS A 62 20.48 -4.83 -15.79
N GLY A 63 20.57 -4.04 -16.85
CA GLY A 63 19.80 -2.82 -17.00
C GLY A 63 18.28 -3.04 -17.06
N PHE A 64 17.83 -4.05 -17.80
CA PHE A 64 16.42 -4.42 -17.90
C PHE A 64 15.82 -4.80 -16.54
N LEU A 65 16.51 -5.67 -15.78
CA LEU A 65 16.03 -6.11 -14.48
C LEU A 65 16.00 -4.96 -13.45
N ARG A 66 16.97 -4.04 -13.52
CA ARG A 66 16.97 -2.82 -12.71
C ARG A 66 15.80 -1.90 -13.07
N SER A 67 15.61 -1.62 -14.36
CA SER A 67 14.49 -0.80 -14.84
C SER A 67 13.12 -1.42 -14.54
N LEU A 68 12.97 -2.74 -14.65
CA LEU A 68 11.77 -3.49 -14.23
C LEU A 68 11.49 -3.25 -12.74
N GLY A 69 12.53 -3.34 -11.90
CA GLY A 69 12.42 -3.02 -10.49
C GLY A 69 11.95 -1.59 -10.24
N THR A 70 12.36 -0.62 -11.06
CA THR A 70 11.88 0.78 -10.99
C THR A 70 10.43 0.91 -11.46
N LEU A 71 10.00 0.17 -12.50
CA LEU A 71 8.60 0.15 -12.95
C LEU A 71 7.65 -0.44 -11.89
N MET A 72 8.08 -1.44 -11.13
CA MET A 72 7.28 -1.97 -10.00
C MET A 72 7.03 -0.92 -8.92
N LEU A 73 7.96 0.02 -8.71
CA LEU A 73 7.74 1.17 -7.81
C LEU A 73 6.72 2.13 -8.38
N LEU A 74 6.76 2.41 -9.68
CA LEU A 74 5.75 3.25 -10.34
C LEU A 74 4.35 2.65 -10.23
N TRP A 75 4.22 1.35 -10.46
CA TRP A 75 2.97 0.64 -10.26
C TRP A 75 2.50 0.73 -8.80
N THR A 76 3.40 0.52 -7.83
CA THR A 76 3.10 0.63 -6.40
C THR A 76 2.59 2.03 -6.02
N VAL A 77 3.28 3.08 -6.45
CA VAL A 77 2.85 4.46 -6.21
C VAL A 77 1.52 4.74 -6.88
N SER A 78 1.30 4.24 -8.09
CA SER A 78 0.01 4.36 -8.78
C SER A 78 -1.13 3.70 -7.99
N ALA A 79 -0.92 2.50 -7.44
CA ALA A 79 -1.90 1.82 -6.59
C ALA A 79 -2.19 2.61 -5.30
N LEU A 80 -1.17 3.22 -4.70
CA LEU A 80 -1.34 4.10 -3.54
C LEU A 80 -2.09 5.39 -3.88
N ILE A 81 -1.86 5.99 -5.05
CA ILE A 81 -2.62 7.16 -5.52
C ILE A 81 -4.09 6.79 -5.69
N VAL A 82 -4.39 5.62 -6.27
CA VAL A 82 -5.78 5.15 -6.41
C VAL A 82 -6.43 4.94 -5.03
N ALA A 83 -5.69 4.38 -4.07
CA ALA A 83 -6.17 4.25 -2.69
C ALA A 83 -6.47 5.62 -2.05
N GLU A 84 -5.60 6.60 -2.28
CA GLU A 84 -5.73 7.97 -1.79
C GLU A 84 -6.94 8.69 -2.40
N ILE A 85 -7.13 8.57 -3.72
CA ILE A 85 -8.33 9.10 -4.41
C ILE A 85 -9.60 8.49 -3.82
N ARG A 86 -9.64 7.17 -3.65
CA ARG A 86 -10.80 6.47 -3.06
C ARG A 86 -11.12 6.95 -1.65
N TYR A 87 -10.09 7.25 -0.85
CA TYR A 87 -10.28 7.81 0.48
C TYR A 87 -10.87 9.22 0.42
N LEU A 88 -10.36 10.08 -0.47
CA LEU A 88 -10.88 11.45 -0.66
C LEU A 88 -12.31 11.47 -1.21
N GLU A 89 -12.72 10.46 -1.97
CA GLU A 89 -14.10 10.24 -2.42
C GLU A 89 -15.04 9.73 -1.31
N GLY A 90 -14.54 9.55 -0.08
CA GLY A 90 -15.31 9.05 1.07
C GLY A 90 -15.45 7.53 1.11
N GLY A 91 -14.72 6.80 0.26
CA GLY A 91 -14.64 5.35 0.27
C GLY A 91 -13.79 4.82 1.43
N LYS A 92 -14.00 3.55 1.79
CA LYS A 92 -13.15 2.85 2.76
C LYS A 92 -11.82 2.47 2.12
N LEU A 93 -10.71 2.64 2.85
CA LEU A 93 -9.41 2.10 2.48
C LEU A 93 -9.39 0.58 2.71
N GLY A 94 -9.38 -0.18 1.62
CA GLY A 94 -9.25 -1.63 1.68
C GLY A 94 -7.85 -2.05 2.13
N VAL A 95 -7.76 -2.87 3.18
CA VAL A 95 -6.50 -3.44 3.68
C VAL A 95 -5.83 -4.32 2.62
N ASP A 96 -6.61 -4.92 1.72
CA ASP A 96 -6.12 -5.70 0.57
C ASP A 96 -5.20 -4.89 -0.33
N THR A 97 -5.51 -3.62 -0.60
CA THR A 97 -4.67 -2.75 -1.45
C THR A 97 -3.29 -2.53 -0.82
N PHE A 98 -3.21 -2.39 0.51
CA PHE A 98 -1.95 -2.23 1.22
C PHE A 98 -1.12 -3.50 1.22
N VAL A 99 -1.75 -4.67 1.39
CA VAL A 99 -1.05 -5.97 1.35
C VAL A 99 -0.52 -6.24 -0.06
N GLU A 100 -1.28 -5.92 -1.10
CA GLU A 100 -0.85 -6.04 -2.49
C GLU A 100 0.39 -5.17 -2.78
N VAL A 101 0.34 -3.91 -2.37
CA VAL A 101 1.49 -2.99 -2.47
C VAL A 101 2.72 -3.51 -1.72
N ALA A 102 2.55 -3.95 -0.47
CA ALA A 102 3.65 -4.49 0.33
C ALA A 102 4.27 -5.74 -0.32
N MET A 103 3.43 -6.64 -0.83
CA MET A 103 3.88 -7.84 -1.54
C MET A 103 4.74 -7.48 -2.76
N VAL A 104 4.31 -6.52 -3.59
CA VAL A 104 5.07 -6.13 -4.77
C VAL A 104 6.40 -5.45 -4.42
N VAL A 105 6.47 -4.66 -3.36
CA VAL A 105 7.75 -4.09 -2.90
C VAL A 105 8.73 -5.18 -2.48
N VAL A 106 8.27 -6.23 -1.80
CA VAL A 106 9.11 -7.37 -1.43
C VAL A 106 9.50 -8.21 -2.65
N LEU A 107 8.56 -8.49 -3.56
CA LEU A 107 8.83 -9.20 -4.81
C LEU A 107 9.87 -8.48 -5.66
N ARG A 108 9.82 -7.14 -5.71
CA ARG A 108 10.86 -6.32 -6.35
C ARG A 108 12.25 -6.65 -5.78
N LYS A 109 12.39 -6.81 -4.47
CA LYS A 109 13.69 -7.15 -3.87
C LYS A 109 14.13 -8.57 -4.20
N VAL A 110 13.22 -9.54 -4.16
CA VAL A 110 13.51 -10.93 -4.58
C VAL A 110 14.02 -10.98 -6.02
N ILE A 111 13.42 -10.23 -6.94
CA ILE A 111 13.81 -10.20 -8.37
C ILE A 111 15.14 -9.44 -8.58
N THR A 112 15.35 -8.33 -7.87
CA THR A 112 16.52 -7.45 -8.12
C THR A 112 17.77 -7.90 -7.38
N LEU A 113 17.66 -8.71 -6.34
CA LEU A 113 18.81 -9.09 -5.51
C LEU A 113 19.84 -9.97 -6.25
N PRO A 114 19.46 -11.05 -6.97
CA PRO A 114 20.43 -11.87 -7.72
C PRO A 114 21.10 -11.12 -8.87
N VAL A 115 20.46 -10.07 -9.41
CA VAL A 115 21.04 -9.31 -10.52
C VAL A 115 22.04 -8.26 -10.05
N LEU A 116 21.86 -7.72 -8.85
CA LEU A 116 22.71 -6.68 -8.27
C LEU A 116 23.93 -7.25 -7.56
N GLU A 117 23.79 -8.43 -6.95
CA GLU A 117 24.84 -9.09 -6.19
C GLU A 117 25.20 -10.41 -6.85
N VAL A 118 26.46 -10.56 -7.28
CA VAL A 118 26.94 -11.76 -7.99
C VAL A 118 26.89 -13.02 -7.10
N ALA A 119 26.91 -12.85 -5.77
CA ALA A 119 26.78 -13.92 -4.80
C ALA A 119 26.19 -13.37 -3.48
N PRO A 120 24.86 -13.17 -3.40
CA PRO A 120 24.23 -12.67 -2.19
C PRO A 120 24.39 -13.70 -1.05
N PRO A 121 24.57 -13.26 0.20
CA PRO A 121 24.63 -14.17 1.34
C PRO A 121 23.30 -14.94 1.44
N MET A 122 23.38 -16.26 1.63
CA MET A 122 22.18 -17.12 1.71
C MET A 122 21.17 -16.67 2.77
N GLN A 123 21.64 -16.06 3.86
CA GLN A 123 20.77 -15.51 4.89
C GLN A 123 19.85 -14.39 4.35
N GLU A 124 20.36 -13.54 3.46
CA GLU A 124 19.59 -12.42 2.92
C GLU A 124 18.57 -12.90 1.89
N VAL A 125 18.96 -13.85 1.02
CA VAL A 125 18.04 -14.51 0.08
C VAL A 125 16.89 -15.16 0.85
N LEU A 126 17.20 -15.96 1.87
CA LEU A 126 16.20 -16.66 2.67
C LEU A 126 15.27 -15.69 3.43
N MET A 127 15.78 -14.55 3.87
CA MET A 127 14.99 -13.52 4.55
C MET A 127 13.98 -12.87 3.60
N TRP A 128 14.39 -12.49 2.39
CA TRP A 128 13.49 -11.84 1.43
C TRP A 128 12.48 -12.83 0.81
N GLU A 129 12.92 -14.05 0.50
CA GLU A 129 12.04 -15.12 0.04
C GLU A 129 11.05 -15.55 1.13
N GLY A 130 11.52 -15.73 2.37
CA GLY A 130 10.67 -16.01 3.52
C GLY A 130 9.67 -14.89 3.79
N GLY A 131 10.09 -13.63 3.69
CA GLY A 131 9.21 -12.47 3.78
C GLY A 131 8.14 -12.44 2.68
N ALA A 132 8.51 -12.77 1.45
CA ALA A 132 7.56 -12.88 0.34
C ALA A 132 6.51 -13.98 0.59
N LEU A 133 6.94 -15.14 1.12
CA LEU A 133 6.03 -16.23 1.49
C LEU A 133 5.06 -15.81 2.60
N VAL A 134 5.54 -15.13 3.65
CA VAL A 134 4.70 -14.63 4.74
C VAL A 134 3.67 -13.63 4.22
N LEU A 135 4.06 -12.70 3.34
CA LEU A 135 3.14 -11.75 2.71
C LEU A 135 2.13 -12.45 1.79
N GLY A 136 2.53 -13.50 1.09
CA GLY A 136 1.61 -14.34 0.30
C GLY A 136 0.56 -15.01 1.18
N VAL A 137 0.95 -15.57 2.33
CA VAL A 137 0.01 -16.12 3.31
C VAL A 137 -0.90 -15.04 3.87
N LEU A 138 -0.36 -13.87 4.23
CA LEU A 138 -1.15 -12.73 4.71
C LEU A 138 -2.19 -12.29 3.68
N TYR A 139 -1.82 -12.23 2.40
CA TYR A 139 -2.75 -11.93 1.31
C TYR A 139 -3.91 -12.92 1.25
N LEU A 140 -3.63 -14.22 1.36
CA LEU A 140 -4.68 -15.25 1.39
C LEU A 140 -5.61 -15.09 2.60
N VAL A 141 -5.06 -14.82 3.78
CA VAL A 141 -5.84 -14.61 5.02
C VAL A 141 -6.76 -13.40 4.88
N VAL A 142 -6.22 -12.26 4.43
CA VAL A 142 -7.01 -11.03 4.23
C VAL A 142 -8.09 -11.26 3.18
N ARG A 143 -7.76 -11.92 2.06
CA ARG A 143 -8.72 -12.24 1.01
C ARG A 143 -9.83 -13.16 1.50
N TRP A 144 -9.52 -14.13 2.37
CA TRP A 144 -10.50 -15.03 2.95
C TRP A 144 -11.41 -14.32 3.96
N ALA A 145 -10.84 -13.47 4.83
CA ALA A 145 -11.61 -12.68 5.78
C ALA A 145 -12.58 -11.72 5.10
N GLN A 146 -12.15 -11.04 4.03
CA GLN A 146 -13.02 -10.15 3.25
C GLN A 146 -14.17 -10.90 2.57
N ARG A 147 -13.94 -12.13 2.08
CA ARG A 147 -15.00 -12.97 1.51
C ARG A 147 -16.07 -13.31 2.53
N GLN A 148 -15.69 -13.64 3.76
CA GLN A 148 -16.65 -13.93 4.84
C GLN A 148 -17.48 -12.71 5.20
N GLN A 149 -16.86 -11.52 5.24
CA GLN A 149 -17.59 -10.29 5.55
C GLN A 149 -18.61 -9.93 4.45
N TYR A 150 -18.28 -10.17 3.18
CA TYR A 150 -19.22 -9.99 2.07
C TYR A 150 -20.41 -10.97 2.14
N ASP A 151 -20.18 -12.21 2.56
CA ASP A 151 -21.23 -13.22 2.70
C ASP A 151 -22.20 -12.88 3.85
N VAL A 152 -21.69 -12.31 4.94
CA VAL A 152 -22.51 -11.87 6.09
C VAL A 152 -23.37 -10.65 5.72
N ASP A 153 -22.82 -9.66 5.02
CA ASP A 153 -23.54 -8.45 4.61
C ASP A 153 -24.47 -8.70 3.40
N GLY A 154 -24.16 -9.69 2.55
CA GLY A 154 -24.93 -10.04 1.35
C GLY A 154 -26.17 -10.90 1.60
N VAL A 155 -26.32 -11.50 2.79
CA VAL A 155 -27.52 -12.23 3.22
C VAL A 155 -28.66 -11.29 3.67
N VAL A 156 -28.39 -9.98 3.75
CA VAL A 156 -29.35 -8.93 4.11
C VAL A 156 -29.65 -8.17 2.79
N ILE A 157 -30.57 -8.57 1.90
CA ILE A 157 -32.03 -8.31 1.91
C ILE A 157 -32.62 -8.83 0.55
N PRO A 158 -33.84 -9.42 0.51
CA PRO A 158 -34.92 -8.72 -0.19
C PRO A 158 -36.04 -8.35 0.78
N ASP A 159 -36.41 -7.07 0.75
CA ASP A 159 -37.66 -6.57 1.28
C ASP A 159 -38.75 -7.21 0.40
N ASP A 160 -39.22 -8.37 0.83
CA ASP A 160 -40.46 -8.94 0.35
C ASP A 160 -41.58 -8.00 0.81
N LYS A 161 -42.00 -7.18 -0.16
CA LYS A 161 -43.33 -6.59 -0.30
C LYS A 161 -44.14 -6.49 1.00
N ARG A 162 -44.33 -5.25 1.47
CA ARG A 162 -45.67 -4.73 1.79
C ARG A 162 -45.70 -3.21 1.88
#